data_AF-A0A7X8KWP3-F1
#
_entry.id   AF-A0A7X8KWP3-F1
#
_cell.length_a   1.000
_cell.length_b   1.000
_cell.length_c   1.000
_cell.angle_alpha   90.00
_cell.angle_beta   90.00
_cell.angle_gamma   90.00
#
_symmetry.space_group_name_H-M   'P 1'
#
loop_
_entity.id
_entity.type
_entity.pdbx_description
1 polymer ?
#
loop_
_entity_poly.entity_id
_entity_poly.type
_entity_poly.pdbx_seq_one_letter_code
_entity_poly.pdbx_strand_id
1 'polypeptide(L)'
;MESVINNNLTIEYIIENYGKMVNSICRRMIQNRDTVEDAVQEVWLEVNKSLKSFRGESKISTWLYKITSRVVMRMAKEEHKYTTHFLSSYFHGEDIEIPQYQDFDKHLWVREMCDKCLTGTLHCLDNETRLAYILRDINMVPYSEIGEILEKDEVSIRKMVSRARNKLRNFLNDECILKNPDSKCKCRMSKWVKEIRLDEEYEKLRRTVHKINFYRASEILLSKDKLLE
;
A
#
# COMPACT_ATOMS: atom_id res chain seq x y z
N MET A 1 -38.22 2.33 20.69
CA MET A 1 -37.09 1.47 20.27
C MET A 1 -36.15 2.32 19.45
N GLU A 2 -35.45 3.24 20.13
CA GLU A 2 -34.34 3.98 19.55
C GLU A 2 -33.16 3.01 19.46
N SER A 3 -32.75 2.73 18.24
CA SER A 3 -31.58 1.91 17.95
C SER A 3 -30.36 2.51 18.66
N VAL A 4 -29.66 1.67 19.39
CA VAL A 4 -28.37 1.91 20.04
C VAL A 4 -27.35 2.33 18.98
N ILE A 5 -27.31 3.62 18.64
CA ILE A 5 -26.32 4.21 17.74
C ILE A 5 -25.19 4.77 18.61
N ASN A 6 -24.14 3.98 18.74
CA ASN A 6 -22.75 4.42 18.59
C ASN A 6 -22.23 5.53 19.53
N ASN A 7 -22.39 5.39 20.85
CA ASN A 7 -21.90 6.38 21.82
C ASN A 7 -20.36 6.51 21.94
N ASN A 8 -19.55 5.73 21.20
CA ASN A 8 -18.08 5.70 21.33
C ASN A 8 -17.29 5.90 20.02
N LEU A 9 -17.93 6.17 18.88
CA LEU A 9 -17.20 6.41 17.64
C LEU A 9 -16.85 7.90 17.50
N THR A 10 -15.65 8.28 17.94
CA THR A 10 -15.15 9.65 17.82
C THR A 10 -14.12 9.78 16.70
N ILE A 11 -13.84 11.01 16.26
CA ILE A 11 -12.82 11.24 15.24
C ILE A 11 -11.42 10.88 15.77
N GLU A 12 -11.16 11.12 17.06
CA GLU A 12 -9.90 10.78 17.73
C GLU A 12 -9.65 9.26 17.66
N TYR A 13 -10.67 8.46 17.97
CA TYR A 13 -10.60 7.01 17.86
C TYR A 13 -10.26 6.58 16.42
N ILE A 14 -10.88 7.20 15.42
CA ILE A 14 -10.62 6.84 14.01
C ILE A 14 -9.20 7.24 13.61
N ILE A 15 -8.73 8.42 14.00
CA ILE A 15 -7.36 8.87 13.72
C ILE A 15 -6.33 7.95 14.37
N GLU A 16 -6.53 7.58 15.64
CA GLU A 16 -5.61 6.71 16.37
C GLU A 16 -5.48 5.32 15.72
N ASN A 17 -6.61 4.73 15.30
CA ASN A 17 -6.64 3.37 14.77
C ASN A 17 -6.35 3.28 13.27
N TYR A 18 -6.68 4.32 12.50
CA TYR A 18 -6.63 4.28 11.03
C TYR A 18 -5.72 5.37 10.42
N GLY A 19 -5.09 6.21 11.25
CA GLY A 19 -4.20 7.29 10.83
C GLY A 19 -3.09 6.84 9.89
N LYS A 20 -2.41 5.75 10.27
CA LYS A 20 -1.31 5.15 9.49
C LYS A 20 -1.79 4.63 8.13
N MET A 21 -2.99 4.05 8.08
CA MET A 21 -3.58 3.54 6.85
C MET A 21 -3.90 4.67 5.87
N VAL A 22 -4.58 5.74 6.34
CA VAL A 22 -4.88 6.91 5.50
C VAL A 22 -3.58 7.54 4.98
N ASN A 23 -2.62 7.77 5.86
CA ASN A 23 -1.33 8.35 5.48
C ASN A 23 -0.59 7.47 4.45
N SER A 24 -0.60 6.15 4.64
CA SER A 24 0.02 5.20 3.71
C SER A 24 -0.64 5.23 2.34
N ILE A 25 -1.96 5.37 2.24
CA ILE A 25 -2.65 5.44 0.94
C ILE A 25 -2.31 6.75 0.25
N CYS A 26 -2.41 7.89 0.94
CA CYS A 26 -2.09 9.20 0.39
C CYS A 26 -0.64 9.25 -0.14
N ARG A 27 0.34 8.83 0.67
CA ARG A 27 1.77 8.81 0.30
C ARG A 27 2.07 7.91 -0.90
N ARG A 28 1.28 6.86 -1.13
CA ARG A 28 1.48 5.93 -2.25
C ARG A 28 0.72 6.32 -3.51
N MET A 29 -0.20 7.27 -3.41
CA MET A 29 -0.99 7.77 -4.52
C MET A 29 -0.44 9.06 -5.11
N ILE A 30 0.19 9.91 -4.28
CA ILE A 30 0.59 11.28 -4.61
C ILE A 30 2.11 11.43 -4.43
N GLN A 31 2.78 12.05 -5.40
CA GLN A 31 4.24 12.20 -5.41
C GLN A 31 4.70 13.41 -4.58
N ASN A 32 3.99 14.52 -4.71
CA ASN A 32 4.35 15.76 -4.03
C ASN A 32 4.00 15.67 -2.53
N ARG A 33 4.99 15.96 -1.67
CA ARG A 33 4.83 15.83 -0.22
C ARG A 33 3.80 16.80 0.36
N ASP A 34 3.78 18.04 -0.10
CA ASP A 34 2.83 19.06 0.39
C ASP A 34 1.40 18.64 0.01
N THR A 35 1.22 18.16 -1.22
CA THR A 35 -0.07 17.62 -1.69
C THR A 35 -0.49 16.36 -0.91
N VAL A 36 0.44 15.53 -0.44
CA VAL A 36 0.12 14.41 0.46
C VAL A 36 -0.41 14.92 1.80
N GLU A 37 0.22 15.94 2.39
CA GLU A 37 -0.21 16.51 3.66
C GLU A 37 -1.61 17.13 3.55
N ASP A 38 -1.86 17.86 2.46
CA ASP A 38 -3.19 18.39 2.12
C ASP A 38 -4.23 17.27 1.93
N ALA A 39 -3.88 16.19 1.24
CA ALA A 39 -4.79 15.06 1.03
C ALA A 39 -5.18 14.38 2.34
N VAL A 40 -4.22 14.18 3.24
CA VAL A 40 -4.47 13.60 4.56
C VAL A 40 -5.41 14.50 5.36
N GLN A 41 -5.14 15.80 5.38
CA GLN A 41 -6.00 16.77 6.07
C GLN A 41 -7.42 16.77 5.50
N GLU A 42 -7.56 16.77 4.16
CA GLU A 42 -8.87 16.76 3.53
C GLU A 42 -9.65 15.47 3.84
N VAL A 43 -9.00 14.31 3.88
CA VAL A 43 -9.64 13.06 4.34
C VAL A 43 -10.22 13.24 5.74
N TRP A 44 -9.46 13.80 6.69
CA TRP A 44 -9.95 13.98 8.06
C TRP A 44 -11.06 15.01 8.17
N LEU A 45 -11.03 16.07 7.37
CA LEU A 45 -12.12 17.04 7.29
C LEU A 45 -13.40 16.39 6.77
N GLU A 46 -13.31 15.56 5.73
CA GLU A 46 -14.45 14.84 5.17
C GLU A 46 -15.00 13.77 6.13
N VAL A 47 -14.10 13.06 6.84
CA VAL A 47 -14.49 12.14 7.92
C VAL A 47 -15.24 12.88 9.00
N ASN A 48 -14.72 14.01 9.50
CA ASN A 48 -15.37 14.78 10.57
C ASN A 48 -16.79 15.24 10.19
N LYS A 49 -16.95 15.76 8.95
CA LYS A 49 -18.25 16.20 8.43
C LYS A 49 -19.23 15.04 8.31
N SER A 50 -18.75 13.89 7.86
CA SER A 50 -19.58 12.74 7.51
C SER A 50 -19.81 11.77 8.68
N LEU A 51 -19.06 11.90 9.78
CA LEU A 51 -19.12 10.98 10.91
C LEU A 51 -20.51 10.94 11.55
N LYS A 52 -21.17 12.09 11.68
CA LYS A 52 -22.52 12.20 12.28
C LYS A 52 -23.60 11.47 11.48
N SER A 53 -23.38 11.26 10.19
CA SER A 53 -24.33 10.58 9.29
C SER A 53 -23.94 9.13 9.01
N PHE A 54 -22.88 8.61 9.62
CA PHE A 54 -22.46 7.23 9.46
C PHE A 54 -23.44 6.28 10.18
N ARG A 55 -24.20 5.51 9.39
CA ARG A 55 -25.28 4.63 9.88
C ARG A 55 -24.82 3.25 10.36
N GLY A 56 -23.54 2.90 10.20
CA GLY A 56 -23.02 1.58 10.58
C GLY A 56 -23.42 0.43 9.64
N GLU A 57 -23.95 0.73 8.45
CA GLU A 57 -24.33 -0.26 7.43
C GLU A 57 -23.12 -0.95 6.75
N SER A 58 -21.91 -0.44 6.99
CA SER A 58 -20.64 -1.05 6.56
C SER A 58 -19.62 -0.98 7.69
N LYS A 59 -18.48 -1.67 7.56
CA LYS A 59 -17.38 -1.51 8.52
C LYS A 59 -16.84 -0.08 8.44
N ILE A 60 -16.41 0.47 9.57
CA ILE A 60 -15.74 1.78 9.63
C ILE A 60 -14.56 1.85 8.67
N SER A 61 -13.78 0.76 8.55
CA SER A 61 -12.68 0.65 7.59
C SER A 61 -13.14 0.82 6.14
N THR A 62 -14.23 0.16 5.74
CA THR A 62 -14.79 0.22 4.38
C THR A 62 -15.24 1.64 4.05
N TRP A 63 -15.94 2.27 4.98
CA TRP A 63 -16.39 3.66 4.85
C TRP A 63 -15.21 4.64 4.76
N LEU A 64 -14.19 4.45 5.60
CA LEU A 64 -12.98 5.27 5.55
C LEU A 64 -12.20 5.06 4.24
N TYR A 65 -12.07 3.83 3.76
CA TYR A 65 -11.48 3.56 2.45
C TYR A 65 -12.22 4.28 1.32
N LYS A 66 -13.56 4.34 1.34
CA LYS A 66 -14.36 5.11 0.37
C LYS A 66 -13.99 6.59 0.39
N ILE A 67 -13.96 7.21 1.57
CA ILE A 67 -13.60 8.63 1.70
C ILE A 67 -12.17 8.87 1.23
N THR A 68 -11.21 8.08 1.72
CA THR A 68 -9.79 8.20 1.33
C THR A 68 -9.61 8.01 -0.18
N SER A 69 -10.21 6.97 -0.75
CA SER A 69 -10.15 6.66 -2.19
C SER A 69 -10.64 7.82 -3.05
N ARG A 70 -11.78 8.42 -2.69
CA ARG A 70 -12.34 9.58 -3.39
C ARG A 70 -11.39 10.78 -3.36
N VAL A 71 -10.83 11.11 -2.19
CA VAL A 71 -9.90 12.25 -2.04
C VAL A 71 -8.63 12.02 -2.84
N VAL A 72 -7.97 10.87 -2.66
CA VAL A 72 -6.70 10.61 -3.35
C VAL A 72 -6.86 10.46 -4.86
N MET A 73 -7.98 9.91 -5.35
CA MET A 73 -8.24 9.84 -6.79
C MET A 73 -8.45 11.22 -7.41
N ARG A 74 -9.13 12.13 -6.70
CA ARG A 74 -9.32 13.52 -7.15
C ARG A 74 -7.99 14.26 -7.17
N MET A 75 -7.19 14.15 -6.11
CA MET A 75 -5.92 14.87 -5.99
C MET A 75 -4.82 14.28 -6.89
N ALA A 76 -4.85 12.97 -7.13
CA ALA A 76 -3.92 12.32 -8.03
C ALA A 76 -4.29 12.49 -9.52
N LYS A 77 -5.37 13.21 -9.87
CA LYS A 77 -5.88 13.26 -11.26
C LYS A 77 -4.81 13.68 -12.28
N GLU A 78 -3.97 14.63 -11.91
CA GLU A 78 -2.88 15.16 -12.76
C GLU A 78 -1.53 14.47 -12.49
N GLU A 79 -1.50 13.40 -11.68
CA GLU A 79 -0.27 12.65 -11.40
C GLU A 79 0.25 11.96 -12.66
N HIS A 80 1.48 12.31 -13.05
CA HIS A 80 2.13 11.70 -14.19
C HIS A 80 2.50 10.26 -13.92
N LYS A 81 2.15 9.39 -14.88
CA LYS A 81 2.56 7.99 -14.88
C LYS A 81 4.04 7.89 -15.24
N TYR A 82 4.80 7.20 -14.41
CA TYR A 82 6.18 6.89 -14.75
C TYR A 82 6.26 5.85 -15.86
N THR A 83 7.11 6.11 -16.85
CA THR A 83 7.45 5.12 -17.87
C THR A 83 8.44 4.10 -17.31
N THR A 84 8.47 2.91 -17.90
CA THR A 84 9.48 1.90 -17.54
C THR A 84 10.90 2.43 -17.80
N HIS A 85 11.08 3.23 -18.85
CA HIS A 85 12.36 3.88 -19.15
C HIS A 85 12.75 4.88 -18.05
N PHE A 86 11.84 5.76 -17.64
CA PHE A 86 12.10 6.70 -16.54
C PHE A 86 12.53 5.98 -15.26
N LEU A 87 11.79 4.93 -14.87
CA LEU A 87 12.12 4.14 -13.69
C LEU A 87 13.50 3.49 -13.84
N SER A 88 13.76 2.81 -14.96
CA SER A 88 15.05 2.18 -15.23
C SER A 88 16.20 3.19 -15.14
N SER A 89 16.08 4.35 -15.79
CA SER A 89 17.08 5.43 -15.72
C SER A 89 17.27 5.96 -14.30
N TYR A 90 16.21 6.10 -13.52
CA TYR A 90 16.30 6.53 -12.13
C TYR A 90 17.04 5.51 -11.26
N PHE A 91 16.77 4.21 -11.43
CA PHE A 91 17.39 3.16 -10.61
C PHE A 91 18.85 2.90 -11.00
N HIS A 92 19.20 2.98 -12.27
CA HIS A 92 20.58 2.78 -12.78
C HIS A 92 21.35 4.08 -12.96
N GLY A 93 20.83 5.20 -12.43
CA GLY A 93 21.54 6.47 -12.39
C GLY A 93 22.71 6.44 -11.41
N GLU A 94 23.27 7.62 -11.15
CA GLU A 94 24.38 7.79 -10.22
C GLU A 94 24.04 7.30 -8.80
N ASP A 95 25.07 6.86 -8.09
CA ASP A 95 24.96 6.41 -6.71
C ASP A 95 24.45 7.56 -5.81
N ILE A 96 23.58 7.23 -4.87
CA ILE A 96 23.06 8.22 -3.93
C ILE A 96 24.08 8.45 -2.82
N GLU A 97 24.52 9.69 -2.68
CA GLU A 97 25.32 10.13 -1.54
C GLU A 97 24.53 10.02 -0.24
N ILE A 98 25.18 9.47 0.78
CA ILE A 98 24.60 9.39 2.12
C ILE A 98 24.71 10.74 2.81
N PRO A 99 23.64 11.23 3.47
CA PRO A 99 23.71 12.44 4.28
C PRO A 99 24.78 12.35 5.39
N GLN A 100 25.55 13.43 5.56
CA GLN A 100 26.61 13.52 6.57
C GLN A 100 26.29 14.61 7.61
N TYR A 101 25.30 14.35 8.47
CA TYR A 101 24.94 15.25 9.56
C TYR A 101 24.91 14.51 10.91
N GLN A 102 24.95 15.27 12.00
CA GLN A 102 24.94 14.75 13.37
C GLN A 102 23.62 13.99 13.64
N ASP A 103 23.69 12.83 14.28
CA ASP A 103 22.56 11.92 14.55
C ASP A 103 21.94 11.25 13.30
N PHE A 104 22.69 11.15 12.21
CA PHE A 104 22.26 10.40 11.02
C PHE A 104 22.06 8.90 11.31
N ASP A 105 20.82 8.44 11.24
CA ASP A 105 20.48 7.00 11.28
C ASP A 105 20.46 6.42 9.86
N LYS A 106 21.53 5.70 9.52
CA LYS A 106 21.67 5.01 8.25
C LYS A 106 20.61 3.95 8.01
N HIS A 107 20.21 3.20 9.04
CA HIS A 107 19.21 2.13 8.90
C HIS A 107 17.86 2.73 8.55
N LEU A 108 17.44 3.79 9.26
CA LEU A 108 16.20 4.50 8.98
C LEU A 108 16.22 5.09 7.56
N TRP A 109 17.31 5.78 7.19
CA TRP A 109 17.43 6.40 5.87
C TRP A 109 17.34 5.38 4.72
N VAL A 110 18.04 4.24 4.82
CA VAL A 110 17.96 3.20 3.78
C VAL A 110 16.53 2.66 3.67
N ARG A 111 15.86 2.41 4.80
CA ARG A 111 14.46 1.94 4.81
C ARG A 111 13.52 2.96 4.16
N GLU A 112 13.66 4.24 4.47
CA GLU A 112 12.85 5.31 3.86
C GLU A 112 13.11 5.43 2.35
N MET A 113 14.37 5.34 1.92
CA MET A 113 14.72 5.38 0.51
C MET A 113 14.18 4.16 -0.26
N CYS A 114 14.21 2.98 0.34
CA CYS A 114 13.59 1.79 -0.22
C CYS A 114 12.06 1.90 -0.28
N ASP A 115 11.41 2.46 0.74
CA ASP A 115 9.96 2.73 0.70
C ASP A 115 9.60 3.72 -0.42
N LYS A 116 10.40 4.78 -0.61
CA LYS A 116 10.25 5.71 -1.75
C LYS A 116 10.43 5.01 -3.09
N CYS A 117 11.40 4.11 -3.22
CA CYS A 117 11.64 3.34 -4.43
C CYS A 117 10.46 2.39 -4.76
N LEU A 118 9.97 1.66 -3.77
CA LEU A 118 8.80 0.79 -3.93
C LEU A 118 7.55 1.60 -4.27
N THR A 119 7.35 2.74 -3.61
CA THR A 119 6.28 3.69 -3.90
C THR A 119 6.37 4.23 -5.32
N GLY A 120 7.53 4.73 -5.74
CA GLY A 120 7.76 5.24 -7.10
C GLY A 120 7.47 4.18 -8.16
N THR A 121 7.76 2.91 -7.90
CA THR A 121 7.42 1.82 -8.82
C THR A 121 5.91 1.70 -9.04
N LEU A 122 5.08 1.98 -8.03
CA LEU A 122 3.61 2.00 -8.16
C LEU A 122 3.12 3.10 -9.12
N HIS A 123 3.88 4.18 -9.31
CA HIS A 123 3.54 5.24 -10.26
C HIS A 123 3.71 4.83 -11.73
N CYS A 124 4.19 3.61 -12.00
CA CYS A 124 4.07 3.01 -13.34
C CYS A 124 2.65 2.49 -13.65
N LEU A 125 1.76 2.44 -12.66
CA LEU A 125 0.35 2.09 -12.82
C LEU A 125 -0.46 3.38 -13.04
N ASP A 126 -1.55 3.30 -13.80
CA ASP A 126 -2.59 4.33 -13.75
C ASP A 126 -3.19 4.41 -12.35
N ASN A 127 -3.73 5.58 -11.97
CA ASN A 127 -4.15 5.86 -10.60
C ASN A 127 -5.19 4.86 -10.08
N GLU A 128 -6.14 4.47 -10.92
CA GLU A 128 -7.20 3.53 -10.51
C GLU A 128 -6.64 2.14 -10.24
N THR A 129 -5.78 1.63 -11.14
CA THR A 129 -5.08 0.35 -10.95
C THR A 129 -4.12 0.39 -9.76
N ARG A 130 -3.46 1.54 -9.53
CA ARG A 130 -2.58 1.77 -8.38
C ARG A 130 -3.36 1.66 -7.08
N LEU A 131 -4.49 2.34 -6.98
CA LEU A 131 -5.34 2.32 -5.80
C LEU A 131 -5.90 0.91 -5.53
N ALA A 132 -6.39 0.23 -6.56
CA ALA A 132 -6.86 -1.16 -6.44
C ALA A 132 -5.76 -2.09 -5.93
N TYR A 133 -4.52 -1.91 -6.41
CA TYR A 133 -3.36 -2.66 -5.92
C TYR A 133 -3.04 -2.34 -4.46
N ILE A 134 -3.04 -1.07 -4.06
CA ILE A 134 -2.79 -0.66 -2.67
C ILE A 134 -3.83 -1.29 -1.74
N LEU A 135 -5.12 -1.14 -2.06
CA LEU A 135 -6.20 -1.70 -1.25
C LEU A 135 -6.08 -3.23 -1.12
N ARG A 136 -5.75 -3.94 -2.21
CA ARG A 136 -5.67 -5.39 -2.20
C ARG A 136 -4.38 -5.95 -1.60
N ASP A 137 -3.23 -5.50 -2.09
CA ASP A 137 -1.95 -6.14 -1.81
C ASP A 137 -1.25 -5.53 -0.59
N ILE A 138 -1.54 -4.27 -0.25
CA ILE A 138 -0.96 -3.59 0.92
C ILE A 138 -1.94 -3.64 2.10
N ASN A 139 -3.21 -3.29 1.86
CA ASN A 139 -4.22 -3.22 2.92
C ASN A 139 -5.05 -4.50 3.10
N MET A 140 -4.84 -5.51 2.25
CA MET A 140 -5.51 -6.82 2.31
C MET A 140 -7.05 -6.79 2.19
N VAL A 141 -7.62 -5.71 1.64
CA VAL A 141 -9.07 -5.53 1.48
C VAL A 141 -9.64 -6.57 0.51
N PRO A 142 -10.72 -7.31 0.85
CA PRO A 142 -11.38 -8.27 -0.04
C PRO A 142 -11.75 -7.66 -1.41
N TYR A 143 -11.68 -8.46 -2.48
CA TYR A 143 -11.99 -7.97 -3.83
C TYR A 143 -13.42 -7.42 -3.95
N SER A 144 -14.39 -8.04 -3.28
CA SER A 144 -15.78 -7.58 -3.23
C SER A 144 -15.89 -6.19 -2.59
N GLU A 145 -15.24 -5.99 -1.44
CA GLU A 145 -15.21 -4.71 -0.73
C GLU A 145 -14.50 -3.61 -1.54
N ILE A 146 -13.43 -3.95 -2.27
CA ILE A 146 -12.79 -3.02 -3.22
C ILE A 146 -13.76 -2.63 -4.33
N GLY A 147 -14.58 -3.57 -4.81
CA GLY A 147 -15.63 -3.30 -5.79
C GLY A 147 -16.64 -2.27 -5.28
N GLU A 148 -17.05 -2.38 -4.02
CA GLU A 148 -17.90 -1.37 -3.38
C GLU A 148 -17.19 -0.02 -3.20
N ILE A 149 -15.89 -0.02 -2.87
CA ILE A 149 -15.09 1.20 -2.65
C ILE A 149 -14.88 1.97 -3.96
N LEU A 150 -14.63 1.26 -5.06
CA LEU A 150 -14.30 1.82 -6.37
C LEU A 150 -15.47 1.80 -7.37
N GLU A 151 -16.66 1.41 -6.92
CA GLU A 151 -17.89 1.31 -7.71
C GLU A 151 -17.72 0.48 -8.99
N LYS A 152 -17.10 -0.70 -8.85
CA LYS A 152 -16.79 -1.64 -9.94
C LYS A 152 -17.14 -3.07 -9.56
N ASP A 153 -17.39 -3.89 -10.57
CA ASP A 153 -17.61 -5.31 -10.34
C ASP A 153 -16.32 -6.01 -9.87
N GLU A 154 -16.49 -7.05 -9.04
CA GLU A 154 -15.38 -7.76 -8.43
C GLU A 154 -14.43 -8.39 -9.48
N VAL A 155 -14.97 -8.84 -10.62
CA VAL A 155 -14.19 -9.47 -11.69
C VAL A 155 -13.25 -8.44 -12.33
N SER A 156 -13.71 -7.22 -12.56
CA SER A 156 -12.90 -6.10 -13.03
C SER A 156 -11.78 -5.76 -12.06
N ILE A 157 -12.06 -5.70 -10.75
CA ILE A 157 -11.01 -5.47 -9.74
C ILE A 157 -9.95 -6.58 -9.78
N ARG A 158 -10.36 -7.86 -9.85
CA ARG A 158 -9.43 -8.99 -9.95
C ARG A 158 -8.52 -8.87 -11.17
N LYS A 159 -9.08 -8.49 -12.32
CA LYS A 159 -8.32 -8.25 -13.57
C LYS A 159 -7.36 -7.07 -13.42
N MET A 160 -7.77 -5.95 -12.81
CA MET A 160 -6.90 -4.80 -12.56
C MET A 160 -5.71 -5.17 -11.67
N VAL A 161 -5.97 -5.78 -10.51
CA VAL A 161 -4.91 -6.17 -9.58
C VAL A 161 -3.98 -7.21 -10.20
N SER A 162 -4.50 -8.18 -10.97
CA SER A 162 -3.68 -9.15 -11.68
C SER A 162 -2.72 -8.48 -12.68
N ARG A 163 -3.22 -7.52 -13.47
CA ARG A 163 -2.40 -6.72 -14.40
C ARG A 163 -1.34 -5.90 -13.65
N ALA A 164 -1.71 -5.28 -12.53
CA ALA A 164 -0.78 -4.54 -11.67
C ALA A 164 0.36 -5.45 -11.18
N ARG A 165 0.01 -6.62 -10.62
CA ARG A 165 0.99 -7.62 -10.16
C ARG A 165 1.92 -8.07 -11.27
N ASN A 166 1.41 -8.38 -12.45
CA ASN A 166 2.26 -8.79 -13.58
C ASN A 166 3.23 -7.69 -13.98
N LYS A 167 2.76 -6.43 -14.07
CA LYS A 167 3.62 -5.29 -14.43
C LYS A 167 4.70 -5.03 -13.39
N LEU A 168 4.32 -4.99 -12.11
CA LEU A 168 5.27 -4.79 -11.01
C LEU A 168 6.24 -5.97 -10.86
N ARG A 169 5.76 -7.20 -11.07
CA ARG A 169 6.60 -8.41 -11.01
C ARG A 169 7.70 -8.37 -12.06
N ASN A 170 7.37 -8.07 -13.31
CA ASN A 170 8.34 -8.00 -14.39
C ASN A 170 9.42 -6.95 -14.12
N PHE A 171 9.08 -5.90 -13.37
CA PHE A 171 10.05 -4.89 -12.97
C PHE A 171 10.88 -5.33 -11.75
N LEU A 172 10.21 -5.79 -10.68
CA LEU A 172 10.84 -6.00 -9.38
C LEU A 172 11.57 -7.35 -9.23
N ASN A 173 11.10 -8.42 -9.87
CA ASN A 173 11.69 -9.75 -9.69
C ASN A 173 13.10 -9.85 -10.28
N ASP A 174 13.34 -9.17 -11.40
CA ASP A 174 14.62 -9.23 -12.09
C ASP A 174 15.60 -8.17 -11.56
N GLU A 175 15.07 -7.03 -11.07
CA GLU A 175 15.89 -5.85 -10.74
C GLU A 175 16.04 -5.53 -9.24
N CYS A 176 15.19 -6.08 -8.35
CA CYS A 176 15.14 -5.64 -6.94
C CYS A 176 15.48 -6.74 -5.92
N ILE A 177 16.59 -6.55 -5.19
CA ILE A 177 17.07 -7.49 -4.15
C ILE A 177 16.10 -7.66 -2.98
N LEU A 178 15.31 -6.62 -2.67
CA LEU A 178 14.28 -6.72 -1.63
C LEU A 178 13.10 -7.60 -2.04
N LYS A 179 12.88 -7.82 -3.35
CA LYS A 179 11.83 -8.70 -3.86
C LYS A 179 12.37 -10.11 -4.12
N ASN A 180 13.54 -10.20 -4.74
CA ASN A 180 14.20 -11.44 -5.12
C ASN A 180 15.68 -11.38 -4.66
N PRO A 181 16.07 -12.14 -3.62
CA PRO A 181 17.46 -12.19 -3.14
C PRO A 181 18.48 -12.56 -4.22
N ASP A 182 18.07 -13.41 -5.17
CA ASP A 182 18.93 -13.90 -6.24
C ASP A 182 19.01 -12.93 -7.44
N SER A 183 18.32 -11.78 -7.35
CA SER A 183 18.38 -10.76 -8.40
C SER A 183 19.76 -10.14 -8.50
N LYS A 184 20.16 -9.80 -9.74
CA LYS A 184 21.37 -8.99 -10.00
C LYS A 184 21.04 -7.51 -9.83
N CYS A 185 20.48 -7.13 -8.69
CA CYS A 185 20.06 -5.77 -8.40
C CYS A 185 21.24 -4.80 -8.56
N LYS A 186 21.16 -3.94 -9.59
CA LYS A 186 22.12 -2.87 -9.90
C LYS A 186 21.53 -1.49 -9.66
N CYS A 187 20.53 -1.40 -8.79
CA CYS A 187 19.99 -0.10 -8.46
C CYS A 187 20.97 0.67 -7.55
N ARG A 188 20.91 2.00 -7.61
CA ARG A 188 21.66 2.95 -6.77
C ARG A 188 21.54 2.76 -5.25
N MET A 189 20.57 1.96 -4.79
CA MET A 189 20.39 1.61 -3.38
C MET A 189 20.98 0.24 -3.00
N SER A 190 21.40 -0.58 -3.97
CA SER A 190 21.79 -1.98 -3.76
C SER A 190 22.94 -2.13 -2.77
N LYS A 191 23.96 -1.27 -2.86
CA LYS A 191 25.09 -1.20 -1.91
C LYS A 191 24.60 -1.01 -0.48
N TRP A 192 23.77 0.02 -0.27
CA TRP A 192 23.30 0.40 1.05
C TRP A 192 22.35 -0.62 1.67
N VAL A 193 21.48 -1.22 0.85
CA VAL A 193 20.60 -2.32 1.26
C VAL A 193 21.38 -3.51 1.80
N LYS A 194 22.44 -3.92 1.09
CA LYS A 194 23.33 -5.02 1.52
C LYS A 194 24.12 -4.67 2.77
N GLU A 195 24.60 -3.43 2.88
CA GLU A 195 25.40 -3.00 4.02
C GLU A 195 24.62 -3.09 5.34
N ILE A 196 23.34 -2.69 5.34
CA ILE A 196 22.47 -2.81 6.51
C ILE A 196 21.72 -4.16 6.58
N ARG A 197 22.00 -5.08 5.65
CA ARG A 197 21.40 -6.42 5.55
C ARG A 197 19.86 -6.42 5.48
N LEU A 198 19.28 -5.39 4.86
CA LEU A 198 17.83 -5.25 4.75
C LEU A 198 17.21 -6.33 3.85
N ASP A 199 17.94 -6.81 2.85
CA ASP A 199 17.57 -7.95 2.02
C ASP A 199 17.34 -9.22 2.84
N GLU A 200 18.18 -9.47 3.84
CA GLU A 200 18.01 -10.60 4.76
C GLU A 200 16.80 -10.43 5.69
N GLU A 201 16.53 -9.21 6.16
CA GLU A 201 15.32 -8.92 6.94
C GLU A 201 14.05 -9.23 6.12
N TYR A 202 14.03 -8.80 4.86
CA TYR A 202 12.92 -9.07 3.95
C TYR A 202 12.81 -10.56 3.61
N GLU A 203 13.92 -11.29 3.53
CA GLU A 203 13.92 -12.74 3.33
C GLU A 203 13.32 -13.49 4.52
N LYS A 204 13.69 -13.10 5.74
CA LYS A 204 13.06 -13.65 6.96
C LYS A 204 11.55 -13.39 6.96
N LEU A 205 11.13 -12.17 6.63
CA LEU A 205 9.73 -11.80 6.54
C LEU A 205 8.97 -12.65 5.52
N ARG A 206 9.52 -12.83 4.31
CA ARG A 206 8.92 -13.68 3.27
C ARG A 206 8.71 -15.11 3.74
N ARG A 207 9.73 -15.72 4.36
CA ARG A 207 9.63 -17.10 4.90
C ARG A 207 8.53 -17.20 5.95
N THR A 208 8.43 -16.21 6.83
CA THR A 208 7.37 -16.16 7.85
C THR A 208 5.98 -16.04 7.21
N VAL A 209 5.80 -15.12 6.27
CA VAL A 209 4.53 -14.94 5.54
C VAL A 209 4.15 -16.20 4.77
N HIS A 210 5.10 -16.86 4.11
CA HIS A 210 4.86 -18.12 3.40
C HIS A 210 4.35 -19.21 4.35
N LYS A 211 4.99 -19.36 5.52
CA LYS A 211 4.52 -20.30 6.56
C LYS A 211 3.11 -19.97 7.03
N ILE A 212 2.81 -18.70 7.32
CA ILE A 212 1.46 -18.27 7.74
C ILE A 212 0.43 -18.60 6.65
N ASN A 213 0.75 -18.32 5.38
CA ASN A 213 -0.14 -18.61 4.27
C ASN A 213 -0.37 -20.12 4.09
N PHE A 214 0.68 -20.93 4.27
CA PHE A 214 0.56 -22.39 4.29
C PHE A 214 -0.42 -22.85 5.37
N TYR A 215 -0.24 -22.41 6.62
CA TYR A 215 -1.14 -22.78 7.72
C TYR A 215 -2.59 -22.36 7.46
N ARG A 216 -2.83 -21.13 7.00
CA ARG A 216 -4.18 -20.67 6.65
C ARG A 216 -4.81 -21.52 5.54
N ALA A 217 -4.03 -21.90 4.53
CA ALA A 217 -4.52 -22.77 3.46
C ALA A 217 -4.85 -24.17 3.99
N SER A 218 -4.02 -24.73 4.87
CA SER A 218 -4.28 -26.01 5.54
C SER A 218 -5.53 -25.98 6.39
N GLU A 219 -5.77 -24.93 7.17
CA GLU A 219 -6.99 -24.76 7.98
C GLU A 219 -8.26 -24.74 7.12
N ILE A 220 -8.22 -24.06 5.96
CA ILE A 220 -9.35 -24.04 5.02
C ILE A 220 -9.64 -25.44 4.45
N LEU A 221 -8.60 -26.23 4.19
CA LEU A 221 -8.77 -27.60 3.70
C LEU A 221 -9.36 -28.50 4.80
N LEU A 222 -8.79 -28.47 6.00
CA LEU A 222 -9.23 -29.29 7.14
C LEU A 222 -10.63 -28.92 7.64
N SER A 223 -11.05 -27.66 7.50
CA SER A 223 -12.41 -27.21 7.85
C SER A 223 -13.46 -27.61 6.82
N LYS A 224 -13.07 -27.83 5.55
CA LYS A 224 -13.98 -28.35 4.52
C LYS A 224 -14.28 -29.84 4.71
N ASP A 225 -13.32 -30.62 5.19
CA ASP A 225 -13.52 -32.05 5.47
C ASP A 225 -14.50 -32.28 6.64
N LYS A 226 -14.59 -31.36 7.60
CA LYS A 226 -15.58 -31.42 8.70
C LYS A 226 -17.02 -31.08 8.31
N LEU A 227 -17.28 -30.60 7.09
CA LEU A 227 -18.62 -30.31 6.57
C LEU A 227 -19.18 -31.45 5.69
N LEU A 228 -18.45 -32.55 5.57
CA LEU A 228 -18.81 -33.75 4.80
C LEU A 228 -19.09 -34.99 5.68
N GLU A 229 -19.13 -34.82 7.01
CA GLU A 229 -19.64 -35.78 8.00
C GLU A 229 -20.95 -35.28 8.61
#